data_AF-A0A8G1UKM7-F1
#
_entry.id   AF-A0A8G1UKM7-F1
#
_cell.length_a   1.000
_cell.length_b   1.000
_cell.length_c   1.000
_cell.angle_alpha   90.00
_cell.angle_beta   90.00
_cell.angle_gamma   90.00
#
_symmetry.space_group_name_H-M   'P 1'
#
loop_
_entity.id
_entity.type
_entity.pdbx_description
1 polymer ?
#
loop_
_entity_poly.entity_id
_entity_poly.type
_entity_poly.pdbx_seq_one_letter_code
_entity_poly.pdbx_strand_id
1 'polypeptide(L)'
;MTAPVLTVDQVVDRMTQLAAELPPADGVAVFNAMYLTVTRLVRDHLAAGYFDDPAAMAELDAVFAARYLAAADDDRAGRRPAACWRPLFDLRAAPGVHPLQFALAGMNAHIENDLPLAVLDTCRLTGRTPDQLHADYLRINTLLAQVEAQVRTALLPVPVGGPLLHVLSVWSIDRARDAAWASVLTLWELRRLPPARALVADALSGSVGMVSRALLTPLSPN
;
A
#
# COMPACT_ATOMS: atom_id res chain seq x y z
N MET A 1 3.05 1.89 -26.14
CA MET A 1 1.97 2.75 -25.61
C MET A 1 1.72 2.31 -24.18
N THR A 2 2.15 3.11 -23.19
CA THR A 2 1.79 2.89 -21.79
C THR A 2 0.28 3.10 -21.67
N ALA A 3 -0.45 2.14 -21.08
CA ALA A 3 -1.87 2.32 -20.79
C ALA A 3 -2.06 3.63 -20.00
N PRO A 4 -3.13 4.41 -20.27
CA PRO A 4 -3.39 5.61 -19.49
C PRO A 4 -3.51 5.24 -18.01
N VAL A 5 -2.83 6.00 -17.16
CA VAL A 5 -2.97 5.89 -15.71
C VAL A 5 -4.41 6.26 -15.35
N LEU A 6 -5.02 5.51 -14.43
CA LEU A 6 -6.39 5.75 -13.96
C LEU A 6 -6.48 7.16 -13.36
N THR A 7 -7.65 7.80 -13.38
CA THR A 7 -7.91 8.94 -12.49
C THR A 7 -8.20 8.43 -11.08
N VAL A 8 -8.12 9.31 -10.06
CA VAL A 8 -8.49 8.95 -8.68
C VAL A 8 -9.93 8.42 -8.59
N ASP A 9 -10.86 8.99 -9.36
CA ASP A 9 -12.24 8.47 -9.43
C ASP A 9 -12.30 7.07 -10.04
N GLN A 10 -11.56 6.82 -11.13
CA GLN A 10 -11.49 5.49 -11.73
C GLN A 10 -10.83 4.46 -10.80
N VAL A 11 -9.88 4.87 -9.96
CA VAL A 11 -9.33 4.03 -8.90
C VAL A 11 -10.41 3.67 -7.88
N VAL A 12 -11.15 4.66 -7.37
CA VAL A 12 -12.25 4.43 -6.42
C VAL A 12 -13.29 3.47 -7.00
N ASP A 13 -13.66 3.66 -8.27
CA ASP A 13 -14.61 2.79 -8.96
C ASP A 13 -14.05 1.37 -9.09
N ARG A 14 -12.80 1.21 -9.54
CA ARG A 14 -12.18 -0.11 -9.71
C ARG A 14 -12.03 -0.86 -8.40
N MET A 15 -11.66 -0.17 -7.32
CA MET A 15 -11.56 -0.75 -5.97
C MET A 15 -12.94 -1.11 -5.40
N THR A 16 -13.98 -0.33 -5.72
CA THR A 16 -15.36 -0.64 -5.34
C THR A 16 -15.87 -1.88 -6.08
N GLN A 17 -15.56 -2.02 -7.36
CA GLN A 17 -15.85 -3.23 -8.14
C GLN A 17 -15.10 -4.44 -7.57
N LEU A 18 -13.80 -4.30 -7.28
CA LEU A 18 -13.01 -5.36 -6.66
C LEU A 18 -13.61 -5.78 -5.31
N ALA A 19 -14.07 -4.84 -4.49
CA ALA A 19 -14.74 -5.17 -3.22
C ALA A 19 -15.98 -6.05 -3.40
N ALA A 20 -16.75 -5.84 -4.47
CA ALA A 20 -17.95 -6.63 -4.77
C ALA A 20 -17.63 -8.04 -5.30
N GLU A 21 -16.43 -8.24 -5.84
CA GLU A 21 -15.94 -9.53 -6.35
C GLU A 21 -15.31 -10.42 -5.26
N LEU A 22 -14.88 -9.81 -4.14
CA LEU A 22 -14.16 -10.50 -3.07
C LEU A 22 -15.13 -11.06 -2.01
N PRO A 23 -14.89 -12.28 -1.48
CA PRO A 23 -15.64 -12.80 -0.35
C PRO A 23 -15.52 -11.89 0.90
N PRO A 24 -16.57 -11.74 1.73
CA PRO A 24 -16.52 -10.86 2.90
C PRO A 24 -15.43 -11.19 3.93
N ALA A 25 -15.06 -12.47 4.05
CA ALA A 25 -14.03 -12.95 4.98
C ALA A 25 -12.61 -12.97 4.37
N ASP A 26 -12.45 -12.47 3.15
CA ASP A 26 -11.18 -12.50 2.43
C ASP A 26 -10.22 -11.43 2.95
N GLY A 27 -8.99 -11.81 3.25
CA GLY A 27 -7.95 -10.90 3.70
C GLY A 27 -7.63 -9.78 2.71
N VAL A 28 -7.74 -10.05 1.41
CA VAL A 28 -7.62 -9.02 0.37
C VAL A 28 -8.78 -8.03 0.47
N ALA A 29 -9.99 -8.50 0.78
CA ALA A 29 -11.15 -7.62 0.98
C ALA A 29 -10.95 -6.68 2.17
N VAL A 30 -10.34 -7.17 3.25
CA VAL A 30 -10.01 -6.36 4.43
C VAL A 30 -9.05 -5.23 4.07
N PHE A 31 -7.94 -5.54 3.38
CA PHE A 31 -7.01 -4.52 2.92
C PHE A 31 -7.66 -3.56 1.92
N ASN A 32 -8.41 -4.07 0.94
CA ASN A 32 -9.07 -3.27 -0.08
C ASN A 32 -10.04 -2.24 0.53
N ALA A 33 -10.84 -2.64 1.51
CA ALA A 33 -11.80 -1.76 2.18
C ALA A 33 -11.11 -0.61 2.93
N MET A 34 -10.02 -0.93 3.62
CA MET A 34 -9.19 0.07 4.29
C MET A 34 -8.56 1.04 3.27
N TYR A 35 -7.93 0.51 2.22
CA TYR A 35 -7.27 1.35 1.22
C TYR A 35 -8.28 2.23 0.47
N LEU A 36 -9.47 1.70 0.15
CA LEU A 36 -10.55 2.47 -0.48
C LEU A 36 -10.98 3.68 0.38
N THR A 37 -10.96 3.52 1.70
CA THR A 37 -11.24 4.62 2.64
C THR A 37 -10.17 5.71 2.54
N VAL A 38 -8.89 5.34 2.47
CA VAL A 38 -7.78 6.28 2.27
C VAL A 38 -7.90 6.99 0.91
N THR A 39 -8.13 6.25 -0.18
CA THR A 39 -8.23 6.83 -1.52
C THR A 39 -9.39 7.83 -1.64
N ARG A 40 -10.54 7.53 -1.03
CA ARG A 40 -11.67 8.49 -0.99
C ARG A 40 -11.30 9.75 -0.20
N LEU A 41 -10.60 9.60 0.92
CA LEU A 41 -10.13 10.75 1.70
C LEU A 41 -9.16 11.63 0.88
N VAL A 42 -8.22 11.02 0.15
CA VAL A 42 -7.28 11.73 -0.73
C VAL A 42 -8.02 12.45 -1.85
N ARG A 43 -8.97 11.78 -2.51
CA ARG A 43 -9.83 12.39 -3.55
C ARG A 43 -10.52 13.65 -3.04
N ASP A 44 -11.15 13.56 -1.86
CA ASP A 44 -11.92 14.66 -1.31
C ASP A 44 -10.99 15.85 -0.93
N HIS A 45 -9.77 15.57 -0.46
CA HIS A 45 -8.75 16.59 -0.17
C HIS A 45 -8.11 17.20 -1.42
N LEU A 46 -7.97 16.43 -2.51
CA LEU A 46 -7.57 16.96 -3.81
C LEU A 46 -8.59 17.99 -4.32
N ALA A 47 -9.89 17.67 -4.21
CA ALA A 47 -10.97 18.59 -4.58
C ALA A 47 -10.99 19.86 -3.72
N ALA A 48 -10.55 19.76 -2.46
CA ALA A 48 -10.47 20.88 -1.52
C ALA A 48 -9.19 21.74 -1.65
N GLY A 49 -8.26 21.41 -2.56
CA GLY A 49 -7.01 22.15 -2.73
C GLY A 49 -6.02 22.01 -1.57
N TYR A 50 -6.02 20.85 -0.90
CA TYR A 50 -5.18 20.59 0.28
C TYR A 50 -3.67 20.47 -0.01
N PHE A 51 -3.31 20.07 -1.24
CA PHE A 51 -1.94 19.79 -1.65
C PHE A 51 -1.31 20.97 -2.39
N ASP A 52 0.02 21.11 -2.32
CA ASP A 52 0.76 22.19 -2.98
C ASP A 52 0.83 21.95 -4.49
N ASP A 53 0.99 20.69 -4.91
CA ASP A 53 0.85 20.24 -6.31
C ASP A 53 -0.25 19.17 -6.41
N PRO A 54 -1.55 19.56 -6.49
CA PRO A 54 -2.66 18.63 -6.61
C PRO A 54 -2.56 17.73 -7.84
N ALA A 55 -1.96 18.19 -8.93
CA ALA A 55 -1.81 17.40 -10.15
C ALA A 55 -0.80 16.26 -9.94
N ALA A 56 0.35 16.54 -9.33
CA ALA A 56 1.32 15.51 -9.01
C ALA A 56 0.79 14.53 -7.95
N MET A 57 0.01 15.00 -6.98
CA MET A 57 -0.60 14.13 -5.97
C MET A 57 -1.71 13.24 -6.53
N ALA A 58 -2.52 13.74 -7.46
CA ALA A 58 -3.49 12.90 -8.18
C ALA A 58 -2.80 11.82 -9.03
N GLU A 59 -1.69 12.17 -9.71
CA GLU A 59 -0.89 11.20 -10.46
C GLU A 59 -0.26 10.17 -9.52
N LEU A 60 0.30 10.59 -8.38
CA LEU A 60 0.86 9.68 -7.38
C LEU A 60 -0.18 8.72 -6.84
N ASP A 61 -1.35 9.20 -6.43
CA ASP A 61 -2.44 8.35 -5.93
C ASP A 61 -2.83 7.28 -6.95
N ALA A 62 -2.99 7.67 -8.21
CA ALA A 62 -3.37 6.76 -9.26
C ALA A 62 -2.28 5.73 -9.63
N VAL A 63 -1.03 6.17 -9.78
CA VAL A 63 0.11 5.26 -10.05
C VAL A 63 0.32 4.31 -8.87
N PHE A 64 0.11 4.78 -7.65
CA PHE A 64 0.22 3.98 -6.45
C PHE A 64 -0.86 2.90 -6.42
N ALA A 65 -2.12 3.27 -6.61
CA ALA A 65 -3.24 2.34 -6.63
C ALA A 65 -3.13 1.31 -7.76
N ALA A 66 -2.66 1.73 -8.94
CA ALA A 66 -2.48 0.86 -10.09
C ALA A 66 -1.54 -0.32 -9.80
N ARG A 67 -0.56 -0.16 -8.90
CA ARG A 67 0.35 -1.26 -8.50
C ARG A 67 -0.38 -2.35 -7.73
N TYR A 68 -1.18 -1.97 -6.75
CA TYR A 68 -2.01 -2.92 -5.99
C TYR A 68 -3.03 -3.60 -6.91
N LEU A 69 -3.74 -2.82 -7.74
CA LEU A 69 -4.75 -3.35 -8.65
C LEU A 69 -4.15 -4.31 -9.68
N ALA A 70 -2.96 -4.02 -10.20
CA ALA A 70 -2.23 -4.94 -11.08
C ALA A 70 -1.86 -6.25 -10.37
N ALA A 71 -1.43 -6.18 -9.10
CA ALA A 71 -1.13 -7.37 -8.31
C ALA A 71 -2.38 -8.22 -8.05
N ALA A 72 -3.53 -7.59 -7.79
CA ALA A 72 -4.82 -8.27 -7.64
C ALA A 72 -5.31 -8.90 -8.95
N ASP A 73 -5.11 -8.22 -10.08
CA ASP A 73 -5.44 -8.74 -11.40
C ASP A 73 -4.52 -9.90 -11.84
N ASP A 74 -3.25 -9.87 -11.43
CA ASP A 74 -2.33 -10.99 -11.62
C ASP A 74 -2.79 -12.22 -10.84
N ASP A 75 -3.09 -12.07 -9.55
CA ASP A 75 -3.60 -13.16 -8.70
C ASP A 75 -4.89 -13.77 -9.27
N ARG A 76 -5.87 -12.92 -9.59
CA ARG A 76 -7.17 -13.34 -10.16
C ARG A 76 -7.03 -14.07 -11.49
N ALA A 77 -6.02 -13.72 -12.29
CA ALA A 77 -5.73 -14.38 -13.55
C ALA A 77 -4.83 -15.63 -13.42
N GLY A 78 -4.49 -16.05 -12.20
CA GLY A 78 -3.57 -17.16 -11.95
C GLY A 78 -2.12 -16.88 -12.38
N ARG A 79 -1.78 -15.61 -12.61
CA ARG A 79 -0.40 -15.17 -12.82
C ARG A 79 0.28 -14.98 -11.47
N ARG A 80 1.60 -14.82 -11.49
CA ARG A 80 2.39 -14.67 -10.27
C ARG A 80 2.56 -13.18 -9.93
N PRO A 81 1.95 -12.67 -8.85
CA PRO A 81 2.11 -11.27 -8.46
C PRO A 81 3.55 -10.94 -8.04
N ALA A 82 3.82 -9.65 -7.84
CA ALA A 82 5.07 -9.17 -7.25
C ALA A 82 5.33 -9.82 -5.88
N ALA A 83 6.60 -10.03 -5.53
CA ALA A 83 6.98 -10.84 -4.37
C ALA A 83 6.42 -10.29 -3.04
N CYS A 84 6.35 -8.96 -2.89
CA CYS A 84 5.78 -8.27 -1.74
C CYS A 84 4.31 -8.62 -1.48
N TRP A 85 3.53 -8.86 -2.53
CA TRP A 85 2.09 -9.11 -2.46
C TRP A 85 1.70 -10.57 -2.31
N ARG A 86 2.55 -11.50 -2.79
CA ARG A 86 2.28 -12.95 -2.76
C ARG A 86 1.79 -13.46 -1.40
N PRO A 87 2.39 -13.11 -0.24
CA PRO A 87 1.94 -13.65 1.04
C PRO A 87 0.48 -13.33 1.36
N LEU A 88 0.01 -12.12 1.03
CA LEU A 88 -1.37 -11.73 1.28
C LEU A 88 -2.32 -12.56 0.42
N PHE A 89 -2.02 -12.73 -0.87
CA PHE A 89 -2.84 -13.54 -1.78
C PHE A 89 -2.80 -15.04 -1.42
N ASP A 90 -1.61 -15.59 -1.14
CA ASP A 90 -1.42 -16.99 -0.75
C ASP A 90 -2.20 -17.35 0.54
N LEU A 91 -2.28 -16.41 1.49
CA LEU A 91 -2.83 -16.64 2.83
C LEU A 91 -4.18 -15.95 3.05
N ARG A 92 -4.80 -15.40 2.00
CA ARG A 92 -6.02 -14.56 2.08
C ARG A 92 -7.22 -15.19 2.79
N ALA A 93 -7.26 -16.51 2.92
CA ALA A 93 -8.29 -17.25 3.65
C ALA A 93 -7.72 -18.15 4.76
N ALA A 94 -6.48 -17.89 5.20
CA ALA A 94 -5.80 -18.73 6.17
C ALA A 94 -6.51 -18.70 7.53
N PRO A 95 -6.87 -19.87 8.11
CA PRO A 95 -7.51 -19.93 9.41
C PRO A 95 -6.56 -19.44 10.50
N GLY A 96 -7.11 -18.80 11.54
CA GLY A 96 -6.34 -18.28 12.68
C GLY A 96 -5.54 -17.00 12.39
N VAL A 97 -5.70 -16.40 11.20
CA VAL A 97 -5.16 -15.09 10.88
C VAL A 97 -6.24 -14.03 11.10
N HIS A 98 -5.93 -13.03 11.93
CA HIS A 98 -6.86 -11.97 12.28
C HIS A 98 -7.03 -10.97 11.11
N PRO A 99 -8.23 -10.38 10.89
CA PRO A 99 -8.45 -9.35 9.87
C PRO A 99 -7.41 -8.23 9.87
N LEU A 100 -7.01 -7.79 11.06
CA LEU A 100 -5.97 -6.78 11.21
C LEU A 100 -4.60 -7.19 10.65
N GLN A 101 -4.23 -8.48 10.74
CA GLN A 101 -2.99 -8.96 10.14
C GLN A 101 -3.02 -8.85 8.61
N PHE A 102 -4.18 -9.11 7.99
CA PHE A 102 -4.35 -8.89 6.55
C PHE A 102 -4.23 -7.42 6.16
N ALA A 103 -4.85 -6.52 6.94
CA ALA A 103 -4.69 -5.07 6.74
C ALA A 103 -3.22 -4.67 6.82
N LEU A 104 -2.51 -5.07 7.89
CA LEU A 104 -1.10 -4.75 8.09
C LEU A 104 -0.19 -5.34 7.02
N ALA A 105 -0.43 -6.58 6.57
CA ALA A 105 0.33 -7.21 5.49
C ALA A 105 0.13 -6.50 4.15
N GLY A 106 -1.09 -6.05 3.85
CA GLY A 106 -1.36 -5.24 2.67
C GLY A 106 -0.73 -3.84 2.77
N MET A 107 -0.79 -3.19 3.94
CA MET A 107 -0.11 -1.90 4.17
C MET A 107 1.41 -2.04 4.04
N ASN A 108 1.99 -3.12 4.56
CA ASN A 108 3.41 -3.42 4.41
C ASN A 108 3.80 -3.55 2.94
N ALA A 109 3.07 -4.37 2.16
CA ALA A 109 3.30 -4.52 0.73
C ALA A 109 3.15 -3.20 -0.03
N HIS A 110 2.11 -2.43 0.28
CA HIS A 110 1.79 -1.22 -0.44
C HIS A 110 2.74 -0.07 -0.05
N ILE A 111 2.89 0.24 1.23
CA ILE A 111 3.69 1.37 1.70
C ILE A 111 5.18 1.10 1.48
N GLU A 112 5.72 -0.06 1.85
CA GLU A 112 7.18 -0.25 1.84
C GLU A 112 7.72 -0.65 0.47
N ASN A 113 6.91 -1.26 -0.42
CA ASN A 113 7.34 -1.63 -1.77
C ASN A 113 6.71 -0.78 -2.88
N ASP A 114 5.39 -0.62 -2.90
CA ASP A 114 4.72 0.05 -4.02
C ASP A 114 4.95 1.56 -4.01
N LEU A 115 4.91 2.19 -2.83
CA LEU A 115 5.02 3.65 -2.70
C LEU A 115 6.35 4.19 -3.21
N PRO A 116 7.53 3.61 -2.88
CA PRO A 116 8.79 4.08 -3.44
C PRO A 116 8.81 4.04 -4.96
N LEU A 117 8.30 2.96 -5.54
CA LEU A 117 8.25 2.79 -6.98
C LEU A 117 7.23 3.73 -7.64
N ALA A 118 6.10 3.99 -6.96
CA ALA A 118 5.07 4.93 -7.40
C ALA A 118 5.60 6.36 -7.44
N VAL A 119 6.28 6.82 -6.38
CA VAL A 119 6.91 8.15 -6.35
C VAL A 119 7.88 8.33 -7.53
N LEU A 120 8.72 7.34 -7.81
CA LEU A 120 9.68 7.41 -8.91
C LEU A 120 9.00 7.43 -10.29
N ASP A 121 7.92 6.67 -10.47
CA ASP A 121 7.14 6.70 -11.70
C ASP A 121 6.40 8.03 -11.87
N THR A 122 5.84 8.59 -10.79
CA THR A 122 5.25 9.93 -10.80
C THR A 122 6.28 10.98 -11.17
N CYS A 123 7.48 10.96 -10.57
CA CYS A 123 8.60 11.84 -10.96
C CYS A 123 8.88 11.75 -12.47
N ARG A 124 8.92 10.54 -13.02
CA ARG A 124 9.14 10.32 -14.46
C ARG A 124 8.00 10.86 -15.32
N LEU A 125 6.75 10.65 -14.93
CA LEU A 125 5.56 11.04 -15.70
C LEU A 125 5.31 12.55 -15.68
N THR A 126 5.65 13.19 -14.57
CA THR A 126 5.39 14.61 -14.33
C THR A 126 6.62 15.50 -14.53
N GLY A 127 7.81 14.92 -14.66
CA GLY A 127 9.07 15.66 -14.74
C GLY A 127 9.53 16.28 -13.42
N ARG A 128 8.93 15.91 -12.28
CA ARG A 128 9.36 16.33 -10.94
C ARG A 128 10.52 15.48 -10.43
N THR A 129 11.23 16.01 -9.43
CA THR A 129 12.17 15.26 -8.59
C THR A 129 11.50 14.83 -7.28
N PRO A 130 12.07 13.83 -6.55
CA PRO A 130 11.57 13.46 -5.24
C PRO A 130 11.45 14.64 -4.28
N ASP A 131 12.45 15.53 -4.23
CA ASP A 131 12.43 16.70 -3.34
C ASP A 131 11.22 17.60 -3.58
N GLN A 132 10.77 17.74 -4.83
CA GLN A 132 9.59 18.52 -5.19
C GLN A 132 8.27 17.87 -4.74
N LEU A 133 8.24 16.55 -4.57
CA LEU A 133 7.08 15.81 -4.08
C LEU A 133 7.09 15.64 -2.55
N HIS A 134 8.23 15.88 -1.89
CA HIS A 134 8.43 15.51 -0.49
C HIS A 134 7.50 16.26 0.48
N ALA A 135 7.20 17.54 0.20
CA ALA A 135 6.31 18.32 1.06
C ALA A 135 4.90 17.71 1.13
N ASP A 136 4.30 17.41 -0.03
CA ASP A 136 2.98 16.76 -0.08
C ASP A 136 3.04 15.29 0.35
N TYR A 137 4.17 14.61 0.13
CA TYR A 137 4.42 13.27 0.67
C TYR A 137 4.36 13.24 2.20
N LEU A 138 4.87 14.27 2.89
CA LEU A 138 4.76 14.37 4.34
C LEU A 138 3.36 14.83 4.78
N ARG A 139 2.76 15.74 4.02
CA ARG A 139 1.44 16.30 4.33
C ARG A 139 0.35 15.22 4.41
N ILE A 140 0.40 14.21 3.54
CA ILE A 140 -0.58 13.11 3.58
C ILE A 140 -0.53 12.31 4.89
N ASN A 141 0.58 12.33 5.65
CA ASN A 141 0.70 11.59 6.92
C ASN A 141 -0.38 12.02 7.92
N THR A 142 -0.77 13.30 7.92
CA THR A 142 -1.85 13.80 8.78
C THR A 142 -3.19 13.16 8.44
N LEU A 143 -3.45 12.89 7.16
CA LEU A 143 -4.66 12.19 6.72
C LEU A 143 -4.60 10.71 7.10
N LEU A 144 -3.44 10.07 6.93
CA LEU A 144 -3.25 8.66 7.26
C LEU A 144 -3.41 8.38 8.77
N ALA A 145 -2.96 9.28 9.63
CA ALA A 145 -3.14 9.15 11.08
C ALA A 145 -4.63 9.10 11.49
N GLN A 146 -5.50 9.84 10.79
CA GLN A 146 -6.95 9.81 11.02
C GLN A 146 -7.55 8.45 10.63
N VAL A 147 -7.13 7.91 9.49
CA VAL A 147 -7.60 6.60 9.01
C VAL A 147 -7.09 5.47 9.90
N GLU A 148 -5.84 5.54 10.37
CA GLU A 148 -5.29 4.54 11.29
C GLU A 148 -6.16 4.39 12.55
N ALA A 149 -6.55 5.53 13.15
CA ALA A 149 -7.41 5.52 14.33
C ALA A 149 -8.76 4.84 14.03
N GLN A 150 -9.38 5.16 12.88
CA GLN A 150 -10.65 4.56 12.46
C GLN A 150 -10.53 3.05 12.22
N VAL A 151 -9.48 2.61 11.53
CA VAL A 151 -9.22 1.19 11.23
C VAL A 151 -8.99 0.40 12.51
N ARG A 152 -8.21 0.97 13.44
CA ARG A 152 -7.98 0.37 14.76
C ARG A 152 -9.31 0.19 15.52
N THR A 153 -10.16 1.20 15.54
CA THR A 153 -11.48 1.10 16.19
C THR A 153 -12.40 0.08 15.50
N ALA A 154 -12.41 0.04 14.16
CA ALA A 154 -13.27 -0.88 13.41
C ALA A 154 -12.84 -2.34 13.51
N LEU A 155 -11.54 -2.62 13.50
CA LEU A 155 -10.98 -3.98 13.52
C LEU A 155 -10.68 -4.50 14.92
N LEU A 156 -10.69 -3.64 15.95
CA LEU A 156 -10.48 -4.00 17.35
C LEU A 156 -11.57 -3.38 18.25
N PRO A 157 -12.81 -3.86 18.17
CA PRO A 157 -13.91 -3.33 18.99
C PRO A 157 -13.72 -3.63 20.49
N VAL A 158 -12.85 -4.57 20.84
CA VAL A 158 -12.47 -4.92 22.21
C VAL A 158 -10.94 -4.91 22.37
N PRO A 159 -10.41 -4.62 23.58
CA PRO A 159 -8.97 -4.67 23.82
C PRO A 159 -8.42 -6.06 23.51
N VAL A 160 -7.31 -6.11 22.76
CA VAL A 160 -6.61 -7.34 22.43
C VAL A 160 -5.39 -7.52 23.31
N GLY A 161 -5.16 -8.74 23.78
CA GLY A 161 -3.98 -9.13 24.53
C GLY A 161 -3.02 -10.00 23.70
N GLY A 162 -1.87 -10.30 24.28
CA GLY A 162 -0.96 -11.32 23.75
C GLY A 162 -0.31 -10.96 22.40
N PRO A 163 -0.12 -11.93 21.50
CA PRO A 163 0.63 -11.76 20.25
C PRO A 163 0.10 -10.64 19.33
N LEU A 164 -1.21 -10.43 19.28
CA LEU A 164 -1.82 -9.40 18.42
C LEU A 164 -1.48 -7.98 18.89
N LEU A 165 -1.44 -7.75 20.21
CA LEU A 165 -1.00 -6.48 20.78
C LEU A 165 0.46 -6.20 20.45
N HIS A 166 1.31 -7.24 20.45
CA HIS A 166 2.72 -7.09 20.08
C HIS A 166 2.86 -6.70 18.60
N VAL A 167 2.17 -7.37 17.69
CA VAL A 167 2.13 -7.00 16.25
C VAL A 167 1.70 -5.53 16.08
N LEU A 168 0.67 -5.10 16.81
CA LEU A 168 0.19 -3.72 16.81
C LEU A 168 1.18 -2.69 17.34
N SER A 169 1.97 -3.06 18.36
CA SER A 169 2.94 -2.14 18.95
C SER A 169 4.20 -1.95 18.10
N VAL A 170 4.54 -2.95 17.27
CA VAL A 170 5.75 -2.92 16.45
C VAL A 170 5.50 -2.20 15.13
N TRP A 171 4.28 -2.31 14.59
CA TRP A 171 3.95 -1.74 13.29
C TRP A 171 3.49 -0.28 13.38
N SER A 172 4.09 0.60 12.56
CA SER A 172 3.85 2.05 12.54
C SER A 172 3.85 2.57 11.10
N ILE A 173 2.77 3.26 10.71
CA ILE A 173 2.66 3.89 9.39
C ILE A 173 3.80 4.88 9.17
N ASP A 174 4.07 5.73 10.16
CA ASP A 174 5.12 6.75 10.06
C ASP A 174 6.48 6.13 9.76
N ARG A 175 6.87 5.09 10.51
CA ARG A 175 8.14 4.39 10.26
C ARG A 175 8.18 3.68 8.92
N ALA A 176 7.09 3.06 8.49
CA ALA A 176 7.00 2.43 7.17
C ALA A 176 7.16 3.47 6.06
N ARG A 177 6.60 4.69 6.24
CA ARG A 177 6.72 5.80 5.29
C ARG A 177 8.12 6.43 5.31
N ASP A 178 8.78 6.51 6.44
CA ASP A 178 10.19 6.94 6.50
C ASP A 178 11.10 5.95 5.75
N ALA A 179 10.88 4.64 5.95
CA ALA A 179 11.59 3.59 5.23
C ALA A 179 11.30 3.60 3.72
N ALA A 180 10.04 3.84 3.34
CA ALA A 180 9.65 4.02 1.95
C ALA A 180 10.36 5.24 1.33
N TRP A 181 10.47 6.36 2.05
CA TRP A 181 11.18 7.54 1.56
C TRP A 181 12.68 7.29 1.39
N ALA A 182 13.33 6.59 2.32
CA ALA A 182 14.72 6.16 2.17
C ALA A 182 14.91 5.27 0.92
N SER A 183 13.93 4.42 0.62
CA SER A 183 13.91 3.60 -0.59
C SER A 183 13.74 4.43 -1.86
N VAL A 184 12.89 5.48 -1.84
CA VAL A 184 12.77 6.46 -2.94
C VAL A 184 14.14 7.06 -3.25
N LEU A 185 14.82 7.61 -2.25
CA LEU A 185 16.11 8.28 -2.45
C LEU A 185 17.18 7.32 -2.98
N THR A 186 17.24 6.11 -2.41
CA THR A 186 18.18 5.07 -2.85
C THR A 186 17.96 4.68 -4.30
N LEU A 187 16.72 4.35 -4.66
CA LEU A 187 16.36 3.93 -6.02
C LEU A 187 16.44 5.09 -7.02
N TRP A 188 16.23 6.32 -6.57
CA TRP A 188 16.46 7.52 -7.37
C TRP A 188 17.93 7.68 -7.71
N GLU A 189 18.86 7.53 -6.77
CA GLU A 189 20.30 7.61 -7.07
C GLU A 189 20.75 6.51 -8.03
N LEU A 190 20.17 5.31 -7.90
CA LEU A 190 20.44 4.19 -8.82
C LEU A 190 19.75 4.33 -10.19
N ARG A 191 18.99 5.40 -10.47
CA ARG A 191 18.23 5.57 -11.73
C ARG A 191 19.10 5.52 -13.00
N ARG A 192 20.39 5.85 -12.90
CA ARG A 192 21.36 5.79 -14.00
C ARG A 192 22.08 4.44 -14.11
N LEU A 193 21.76 3.48 -13.23
CA LEU A 193 22.35 2.14 -13.18
C LEU A 193 21.23 1.09 -13.18
N PRO A 194 20.55 0.85 -14.31
CA PRO A 194 19.35 0.02 -14.35
C PRO A 194 19.50 -1.39 -13.76
N PRO A 195 20.62 -2.13 -13.97
CA PRO A 195 20.81 -3.43 -13.34
C PRO A 195 20.85 -3.35 -11.80
N ALA A 196 21.55 -2.36 -11.24
CA ALA A 196 21.65 -2.18 -9.79
C ALA A 196 20.30 -1.75 -9.19
N ARG A 197 19.58 -0.84 -9.86
CA ARG A 197 18.24 -0.43 -9.46
C ARG A 197 17.27 -1.62 -9.43
N ALA A 198 17.31 -2.48 -10.45
CA ALA A 198 16.46 -3.67 -10.51
C ALA A 198 16.77 -4.63 -9.36
N LEU A 199 18.04 -4.91 -9.08
CA LEU A 199 18.44 -5.77 -7.97
C LEU A 199 17.96 -5.25 -6.61
N VAL A 200 18.06 -3.94 -6.38
CA VAL A 200 17.59 -3.31 -5.13
C VAL A 200 16.06 -3.36 -5.03
N ALA A 201 15.35 -3.09 -6.12
CA ALA A 201 13.89 -3.18 -6.14
C ALA A 201 13.38 -4.62 -5.92
N ASP A 202 14.04 -5.61 -6.52
CA ASP A 202 13.71 -7.03 -6.32
C ASP A 202 13.99 -7.48 -4.88
N ALA A 203 15.12 -7.06 -4.31
CA ALA A 203 15.48 -7.34 -2.91
C ALA A 203 14.50 -6.68 -1.93
N LEU A 204 14.07 -5.45 -2.21
CA LEU A 204 13.03 -4.75 -1.46
C LEU A 204 11.72 -5.55 -1.49
N SER A 205 11.25 -5.91 -2.69
CA SER A 205 10.01 -6.67 -2.87
C SER A 205 10.05 -8.02 -2.14
N GLY A 206 11.17 -8.74 -2.22
CA GLY A 206 11.37 -10.00 -1.51
C GLY A 206 11.38 -9.85 0.01
N SER A 207 12.05 -8.81 0.54
CA SER A 207 12.14 -8.54 1.98
C SER A 207 10.78 -8.13 2.55
N VAL A 208 10.06 -7.24 1.87
CA VAL A 208 8.68 -6.85 2.23
C VAL A 208 7.76 -8.08 2.22
N GLY A 209 7.89 -8.96 1.22
CA GLY A 209 7.15 -10.23 1.18
C GLY A 209 7.48 -11.15 2.36
N MET A 210 8.73 -11.21 2.81
CA MET A 210 9.12 -11.97 4.00
C MET A 210 8.44 -11.43 5.26
N VAL A 211 8.44 -10.10 5.44
CA VAL A 211 7.76 -9.44 6.56
C VAL A 211 6.25 -9.68 6.52
N SER A 212 5.60 -9.53 5.36
CA SER A 212 4.17 -9.82 5.21
C SER A 212 3.85 -11.27 5.59
N ARG A 213 4.71 -12.24 5.24
CA ARG A 213 4.52 -13.64 5.66
C ARG A 213 4.62 -13.81 7.18
N ALA A 214 5.53 -13.10 7.84
CA ALA A 214 5.63 -13.11 9.30
C ALA A 214 4.41 -12.44 9.97
N LEU A 215 3.94 -11.31 9.42
CA LEU A 215 2.73 -10.62 9.90
C LEU A 215 1.48 -11.51 9.80
N LEU A 216 1.41 -12.39 8.81
CA LEU A 216 0.31 -13.33 8.58
C LEU A 216 0.47 -14.65 9.32
N THR A 217 1.40 -14.75 10.28
CA THR A 217 1.52 -15.93 11.14
C THR A 217 0.23 -16.09 11.95
N PRO A 218 -0.47 -17.24 11.88
CA PRO A 218 -1.67 -17.47 12.68
C PRO A 218 -1.37 -17.25 14.16
N LEU A 219 -2.15 -16.40 14.82
CA LEU A 219 -1.90 -16.05 16.23
C LEU A 219 -2.47 -17.09 17.20
N SER A 220 -3.24 -18.05 16.68
CA SER A 220 -3.46 -19.43 17.15
C SER A 220 -4.54 -20.10 16.30
N PRO A 221 -4.50 -21.43 16.13
CA PRO A 221 -5.70 -22.22 16.01
C PRO A 221 -5.74 -23.31 17.10
N ASN A 222 -6.80 -23.28 17.91
CA ASN A 222 -7.63 -24.43 18.28
C ASN A 222 -8.79 -23.96 19.17
#